data_AF-A0A653NXY2-F1
#
_entry.id   AF-A0A653NXY2-F1
#
_cell.length_a   1.000
_cell.length_b   1.000
_cell.length_c   1.000
_cell.angle_alpha   90.00
_cell.angle_beta   90.00
_cell.angle_gamma   90.00
#
_symmetry.space_group_name_H-M   'P 1'
#
loop_
_entity.id
_entity.type
_entity.pdbx_description
1 polymer ?
#
loop_
_entity_poly.entity_id
_entity_poly.type
_entity_poly.pdbx_seq_one_letter_code
_entity_poly.pdbx_strand_id
1 'polypeptide(L)'
;MAEEITTPFADVEDLRARWPDMPAGADAHAEVLLLDASQYIADTCPEGLAASDATKRRVVCALVKRSMNVPDHLEGMSQVQETTGGVSRGWTPANADGDFYLKKAERQALGCGKQKAFGVQIGCLGTSAHLPWCNLNFGANWCSCGVDIAGEPIYEQG
;
A
#
# COMPACT_ATOMS: atom_id res chain seq x y z
N MET A 1 -3.22 7.62 -17.88
CA MET A 1 -4.24 6.74 -18.47
C MET A 1 -4.11 5.43 -17.72
N ALA A 2 -5.19 4.93 -17.10
CA ALA A 2 -5.13 3.64 -16.41
C ALA A 2 -4.90 2.56 -17.48
N GLU A 3 -3.93 1.69 -17.26
CA GLU A 3 -3.67 0.54 -18.11
C GLU A 3 -4.87 -0.41 -17.97
N GLU A 4 -5.50 -0.78 -19.08
CA GLU A 4 -6.61 -1.73 -19.09
C GLU A 4 -6.07 -3.16 -19.11
N ILE A 5 -6.44 -3.95 -18.11
CA ILE A 5 -6.03 -5.34 -17.99
C ILE A 5 -7.00 -6.19 -18.82
N THR A 6 -6.51 -6.71 -19.96
CA THR A 6 -7.29 -7.59 -20.85
C THR A 6 -7.11 -9.07 -20.54
N THR A 7 -6.09 -9.41 -19.75
CA THR A 7 -5.76 -10.79 -19.36
C THR A 7 -5.68 -10.87 -17.83
N PRO A 8 -6.47 -11.76 -17.17
CA PRO A 8 -6.43 -11.88 -15.72
C PRO A 8 -5.09 -12.44 -15.22
N PHE A 9 -4.72 -12.13 -13.97
CA PHE A 9 -3.48 -12.65 -13.37
C PHE A 9 -3.55 -14.14 -12.95
N ALA A 10 -4.76 -14.72 -12.95
CA ALA A 10 -5.03 -16.08 -12.56
C ALA A 10 -6.20 -16.65 -13.39
N ASP A 11 -6.15 -17.95 -13.66
CA ASP A 11 -7.22 -18.68 -14.35
C ASP A 11 -8.18 -19.36 -13.35
N VAL A 12 -9.32 -19.84 -13.83
CA VAL A 12 -10.30 -20.59 -13.00
C VAL A 12 -9.67 -21.85 -12.40
N GLU A 13 -8.81 -22.53 -13.14
CA GLU A 13 -8.10 -23.73 -12.64
C GLU A 13 -7.17 -23.38 -11.47
N ASP A 14 -6.53 -22.20 -11.51
CA ASP A 14 -5.71 -21.70 -10.42
C ASP A 14 -6.56 -21.35 -9.18
N LEU A 15 -7.79 -20.87 -9.38
CA LEU A 15 -8.75 -20.60 -8.32
C LEU A 15 -9.24 -21.91 -7.68
N ARG A 16 -9.67 -22.87 -8.50
CA ARG A 16 -10.16 -24.19 -8.08
C ARG A 16 -9.09 -24.99 -7.33
N ALA A 17 -7.84 -24.94 -7.79
CA ALA A 17 -6.72 -25.57 -7.09
C ALA A 17 -6.48 -24.99 -5.68
N ARG A 18 -6.83 -23.72 -5.45
CA ARG A 18 -6.67 -23.02 -4.16
C ARG A 18 -7.94 -23.02 -3.30
N TRP A 19 -9.09 -23.31 -3.89
CA TRP A 19 -10.38 -23.34 -3.23
C TRP A 19 -11.15 -24.61 -3.62
N PRO A 20 -10.90 -25.73 -2.92
CA PRO A 20 -11.58 -27.00 -3.21
C PRO A 20 -13.10 -26.94 -3.04
N ASP A 21 -13.59 -26.11 -2.12
CA ASP A 21 -15.03 -25.93 -1.84
C ASP A 21 -15.72 -24.88 -2.74
N MET A 22 -15.14 -24.56 -3.90
CA MET A 22 -15.74 -23.60 -4.83
C MET A 22 -17.09 -24.16 -5.36
N PRO A 23 -18.16 -23.35 -5.37
CA PRO A 23 -19.47 -23.81 -5.82
C PRO A 23 -19.44 -24.29 -7.28
N ALA A 24 -19.99 -25.48 -7.52
CA ALA A 24 -20.06 -26.07 -8.85
C ALA A 24 -20.94 -25.21 -9.77
N GLY A 25 -20.47 -24.96 -10.99
CA GLY A 25 -21.18 -24.13 -11.99
C GLY A 25 -20.91 -22.63 -11.88
N ALA A 26 -20.09 -22.18 -10.93
CA ALA A 26 -19.71 -20.77 -10.80
C ALA A 26 -18.52 -20.36 -11.69
N ASP A 27 -18.08 -21.23 -12.61
CA ASP A 27 -16.87 -21.03 -13.41
C ASP A 27 -16.94 -19.76 -14.28
N ALA A 28 -18.04 -19.55 -15.00
CA ALA A 28 -18.22 -18.36 -15.86
C ALA A 28 -18.28 -17.06 -15.05
N HIS A 29 -18.86 -17.10 -13.85
CA HIS A 29 -18.89 -15.94 -12.95
C HIS A 29 -17.50 -15.66 -12.37
N ALA A 30 -16.75 -16.71 -12.02
CA ALA A 30 -15.38 -16.59 -11.54
C ALA A 30 -14.44 -15.98 -12.60
N GLU A 31 -14.59 -16.33 -13.88
CA GLU A 31 -13.79 -15.72 -14.97
C GLU A 31 -13.93 -14.19 -15.02
N VAL A 32 -15.17 -13.69 -14.96
CA VAL A 32 -15.46 -12.25 -14.95
C VAL A 32 -14.83 -11.60 -13.71
N LEU A 33 -15.04 -12.19 -12.53
CA LEU A 33 -14.50 -11.65 -11.29
C LEU A 33 -12.97 -11.69 -11.24
N LEU A 34 -12.31 -12.65 -11.89
CA LEU A 34 -10.85 -12.71 -11.97
C LEU A 34 -10.28 -11.57 -12.81
N LEU A 35 -10.96 -11.19 -13.89
CA LEU A 35 -10.60 -10.03 -14.71
C LEU A 35 -10.80 -8.74 -13.92
N ASP A 36 -11.99 -8.56 -13.33
CA ASP A 36 -12.34 -7.37 -12.54
C ASP A 36 -11.41 -7.21 -11.33
N ALA A 37 -11.08 -8.31 -10.65
CA ALA A 37 -10.13 -8.33 -9.54
C ALA A 37 -8.72 -7.92 -9.98
N SER A 38 -8.31 -8.30 -11.20
CA SER A 38 -6.99 -7.93 -11.75
C SER A 38 -6.94 -6.44 -12.08
N GLN A 39 -8.01 -5.90 -12.68
CA GLN A 39 -8.17 -4.46 -12.91
C GLN A 39 -8.20 -3.68 -11.58
N TYR A 40 -8.96 -4.17 -10.59
CA TYR A 40 -9.05 -3.55 -9.27
C TYR A 40 -7.68 -3.44 -8.58
N ILE A 41 -6.82 -4.45 -8.71
CA ILE A 41 -5.45 -4.39 -8.21
C ILE A 41 -4.64 -3.34 -8.97
N ALA A 42 -4.76 -3.27 -10.30
CA ALA A 42 -4.07 -2.26 -11.11
C ALA A 42 -4.46 -0.83 -10.70
N ASP A 43 -5.75 -0.59 -10.44
CA ASP A 43 -6.28 0.72 -10.07
C ASP A 43 -5.93 1.12 -8.63
N THR A 44 -5.99 0.16 -7.68
CA THR A 44 -5.80 0.44 -6.25
C THR A 44 -4.33 0.34 -5.83
N CYS A 45 -3.53 -0.45 -6.55
CA CYS A 45 -2.18 -0.86 -6.20
C CYS A 45 -1.33 -0.99 -7.46
N PRO A 46 -0.98 0.13 -8.12
CA PRO A 46 -0.20 0.09 -9.36
C PRO A 46 1.19 -0.53 -9.15
N GLU A 47 1.80 -0.39 -7.95
CA GLU A 47 3.06 -1.08 -7.64
C GLU A 47 2.93 -2.60 -7.62
N GLY A 48 1.71 -3.11 -7.40
CA GLY A 48 1.37 -4.53 -7.43
C GLY A 48 1.58 -5.18 -8.79
N LEU A 49 1.55 -4.40 -9.88
CA LEU A 49 1.84 -4.90 -11.23
C LEU A 49 3.29 -5.42 -11.35
N ALA A 50 4.22 -4.83 -10.59
CA ALA A 50 5.62 -5.22 -10.54
C ALA A 50 5.91 -6.37 -9.54
N ALA A 51 4.92 -6.85 -8.79
CA ALA A 51 5.08 -8.00 -7.92
C ALA A 51 5.33 -9.30 -8.73
N SER A 52 5.78 -10.37 -8.08
CA SER A 52 5.90 -11.67 -8.77
C SER A 52 4.54 -12.18 -9.23
N ASP A 53 4.51 -12.91 -10.34
CA ASP A 53 3.26 -13.49 -10.88
C ASP A 53 2.60 -14.45 -9.89
N ALA A 54 3.41 -15.20 -9.13
CA ALA A 54 2.91 -16.06 -8.05
C ALA A 54 2.20 -15.24 -6.95
N THR A 55 2.72 -14.06 -6.60
CA THR A 55 2.08 -13.16 -5.63
C THR A 55 0.76 -12.61 -6.18
N LYS A 56 0.77 -12.10 -7.42
CA LYS A 56 -0.43 -11.55 -8.09
C LYS A 56 -1.54 -12.60 -8.13
N ARG A 57 -1.21 -13.80 -8.62
CA ARG A 57 -2.13 -14.94 -8.70
C ARG A 57 -2.73 -15.31 -7.35
N ARG A 58 -1.88 -15.47 -6.32
CA ARG A 58 -2.34 -15.79 -4.96
C ARG A 58 -3.31 -14.74 -4.42
N VAL A 59 -3.02 -13.46 -4.62
CA VAL A 59 -3.85 -12.36 -4.10
C VAL A 59 -5.17 -12.25 -4.87
N VAL A 60 -5.16 -12.34 -6.20
CA VAL A 60 -6.38 -12.33 -7.02
C VAL A 60 -7.31 -13.48 -6.65
N CYS A 61 -6.80 -14.72 -6.56
CA CYS A 61 -7.62 -15.85 -6.15
C CYS A 61 -8.21 -15.68 -4.74
N ALA A 62 -7.43 -15.12 -3.80
CA ALA A 62 -7.89 -14.86 -2.44
C ALA A 62 -8.93 -13.72 -2.36
N LEU A 63 -8.88 -12.77 -3.29
CA LEU A 63 -9.81 -11.66 -3.41
C LEU A 63 -11.16 -12.15 -3.96
N VAL A 64 -11.15 -12.86 -5.09
CA VAL A 64 -12.35 -13.45 -5.71
C VAL A 64 -13.03 -14.45 -4.78
N LYS A 65 -12.26 -15.30 -4.09
CA LYS A 65 -12.83 -16.19 -3.08
C LYS A 65 -13.62 -15.43 -2.01
N ARG A 66 -13.15 -14.25 -1.58
CA ARG A 66 -13.84 -13.46 -0.53
C ARG A 66 -15.06 -12.73 -1.04
N SER A 67 -15.07 -12.28 -2.29
CA SER A 67 -16.25 -11.66 -2.89
C SER A 67 -17.34 -12.70 -3.12
N MET A 68 -16.98 -13.89 -3.62
CA MET A 68 -17.94 -14.96 -3.89
C MET A 68 -18.46 -15.68 -2.64
N ASN A 69 -17.68 -15.72 -1.55
CA ASN A 69 -18.06 -16.46 -0.34
C ASN A 69 -18.89 -15.61 0.64
N VAL A 70 -19.66 -14.65 0.11
CA VAL A 70 -20.67 -13.91 0.86
C VAL A 70 -22.00 -14.66 0.71
N PRO A 71 -22.61 -15.12 1.80
CA PRO A 71 -23.90 -15.77 1.71
C PRO A 71 -25.02 -14.77 1.39
N ASP A 72 -25.84 -15.09 0.38
CA ASP A 72 -26.87 -14.23 -0.22
C ASP A 72 -27.81 -13.52 0.77
N HIS A 73 -28.09 -14.14 1.91
CA HIS A 73 -29.00 -13.59 2.91
C HIS A 73 -28.36 -12.51 3.80
N LEU A 74 -27.08 -12.17 3.61
CA LEU A 74 -26.36 -11.20 4.42
C LEU A 74 -26.01 -9.89 3.72
N GLU A 75 -26.38 -9.76 2.45
CA GLU A 75 -26.06 -8.57 1.67
C GLU A 75 -26.62 -7.31 2.35
N GLY A 76 -25.77 -6.30 2.57
CA GLY A 76 -26.13 -5.07 3.27
C GLY A 76 -26.33 -5.18 4.78
N MET A 77 -26.14 -6.35 5.41
CA MET A 77 -26.28 -6.50 6.86
C MET A 77 -24.97 -6.17 7.61
N SER A 78 -25.03 -5.19 8.52
CA SER A 78 -23.88 -4.80 9.36
C SER A 78 -23.73 -5.67 10.62
N GLN A 79 -24.80 -6.30 11.08
CA GLN A 79 -24.80 -7.19 12.24
C GLN A 79 -25.93 -8.21 12.12
N VAL A 80 -25.60 -9.49 12.30
CA VAL A 80 -26.59 -10.56 12.33
C VAL A 80 -26.73 -11.01 13.78
N GLN A 81 -27.95 -10.94 14.31
CA GLN A 81 -28.27 -11.45 15.63
C GLN A 81 -29.43 -12.43 15.52
N GLU A 82 -29.17 -13.69 15.84
CA GLU A 82 -30.15 -14.77 15.79
C GLU A 82 -30.41 -15.25 17.22
N THR A 83 -31.68 -15.21 17.65
CA THR A 83 -32.09 -15.71 18.97
C THR A 83 -32.99 -16.92 18.81
N THR A 84 -32.49 -18.08 19.21
CA THR A 84 -33.21 -19.36 19.14
C THR A 84 -33.22 -20.02 20.51
N GLY A 85 -34.41 -20.32 21.03
CA GLY A 85 -34.59 -21.12 22.25
C GLY A 85 -33.96 -20.53 23.52
N GLY A 86 -33.87 -19.19 23.63
CA GLY A 86 -33.25 -18.51 24.78
C GLY A 86 -31.73 -18.32 24.69
N VAL A 87 -31.10 -18.75 23.59
CA VAL A 87 -29.69 -18.47 23.29
C VAL A 87 -29.62 -17.46 22.15
N SER A 88 -28.94 -16.33 22.38
CA SER A 88 -28.65 -15.33 21.35
C SER A 88 -27.25 -15.54 20.80
N ARG A 89 -27.11 -15.61 19.47
CA ARG A 89 -25.83 -15.60 18.75
C ARG A 89 -25.74 -14.33 17.92
N GLY A 90 -24.67 -13.56 18.11
CA GLY A 90 -24.38 -12.37 17.33
C GLY A 90 -23.07 -12.56 16.57
N TRP A 91 -23.06 -12.21 15.29
CA TRP A 91 -21.86 -12.19 14.48
C TRP A 91 -21.91 -11.05 13.47
N THR A 92 -20.72 -10.54 13.13
CA THR A 92 -20.55 -9.41 12.22
C THR A 92 -19.89 -9.94 10.95
N PRO A 93 -20.58 -9.92 9.80
CA PRO A 93 -19.97 -10.31 8.54
C PRO A 93 -18.83 -9.35 8.19
N ALA A 94 -17.67 -9.90 7.83
CA ALA A 94 -16.50 -9.10 7.48
C ALA A 94 -16.59 -8.47 6.07
N ASN A 95 -17.47 -8.98 5.21
CA ASN A 95 -17.77 -8.45 3.88
C ASN A 95 -19.23 -8.77 3.55
N ALA A 96 -20.15 -7.90 3.98
CA ALA A 96 -21.58 -8.10 3.72
C ALA A 96 -21.93 -7.80 2.26
N ASP A 97 -21.30 -6.80 1.66
CA ASP A 97 -21.67 -6.27 0.34
C ASP A 97 -20.98 -6.99 -0.84
N GLY A 98 -20.13 -7.98 -0.58
CA GLY A 98 -19.43 -8.70 -1.66
C GLY A 98 -18.31 -7.91 -2.35
N ASP A 99 -18.01 -6.71 -1.87
CA ASP A 99 -17.02 -5.81 -2.48
C ASP A 99 -15.59 -6.38 -2.47
N PHE A 100 -14.78 -5.90 -3.42
CA PHE A 100 -13.35 -6.16 -3.44
C PHE A 100 -12.62 -5.28 -2.42
N TYR A 101 -11.85 -5.93 -1.53
CA TYR A 101 -10.93 -5.24 -0.64
C TYR A 101 -9.63 -6.03 -0.43
N LEU A 102 -8.51 -5.29 -0.39
CA LEU A 102 -7.19 -5.86 -0.09
C LEU A 102 -6.90 -5.80 1.41
N LYS A 103 -6.52 -6.94 2.00
CA LYS A 103 -6.03 -6.99 3.38
C LYS A 103 -4.65 -6.33 3.49
N LYS A 104 -4.29 -5.86 4.68
CA LYS A 104 -2.99 -5.23 4.95
C LYS A 104 -1.79 -6.10 4.50
N ALA A 105 -1.84 -7.41 4.76
CA ALA A 105 -0.79 -8.35 4.36
C ALA A 105 -0.68 -8.52 2.83
N GLU A 106 -1.80 -8.48 2.12
CA GLU A 106 -1.84 -8.57 0.66
C GLU A 106 -1.29 -7.30 0.02
N ARG A 107 -1.67 -6.14 0.57
CA ARG A 107 -1.10 -4.84 0.20
C ARG A 107 0.42 -4.83 0.33
N GLN A 108 0.92 -5.27 1.48
CA GLN A 108 2.36 -5.38 1.74
C GLN A 108 3.06 -6.35 0.78
N ALA A 109 2.42 -7.48 0.45
CA ALA A 109 2.96 -8.47 -0.48
C ALA A 109 3.00 -7.96 -1.94
N LEU A 110 1.99 -7.20 -2.36
CA LEU A 110 1.96 -6.50 -3.65
C LEU A 110 2.93 -5.31 -3.68
N GLY A 111 3.34 -4.81 -2.51
CA GLY A 111 4.29 -3.71 -2.40
C GLY A 111 3.67 -2.34 -2.21
N CYS A 112 2.34 -2.23 -2.17
CA CYS A 112 1.67 -0.98 -1.85
C CYS A 112 1.65 -0.69 -0.36
N GLY A 113 1.60 0.60 -0.02
CA GLY A 113 1.56 1.07 1.37
C GLY A 113 2.87 0.91 2.13
N LYS A 114 3.99 0.61 1.45
CA LYS A 114 5.32 0.66 2.05
C LYS A 114 5.72 2.13 2.24
N GLN A 115 5.89 2.56 3.49
CA GLN A 115 6.52 3.86 3.76
C GLN A 115 7.97 3.82 3.29
N LYS A 116 8.31 4.67 2.32
CA LYS A 116 9.71 4.90 1.92
C LYS A 116 10.28 6.00 2.80
N ALA A 117 11.29 5.68 3.60
CA ALA A 117 12.08 6.71 4.26
C ALA A 117 12.89 7.44 3.17
N PHE A 118 12.75 8.76 3.10
CA PHE A 118 13.59 9.60 2.25
C PHE A 118 14.27 10.64 3.13
N GLY A 119 15.56 10.85 2.88
CA GLY A 119 16.30 11.96 3.47
C GLY A 119 16.46 13.04 2.41
N VAL A 120 16.02 14.26 2.70
CA VAL A 120 16.40 15.42 1.91
C VAL A 120 17.58 16.08 2.62
N GLN A 121 18.66 16.34 1.90
CA GLN A 121 19.73 17.16 2.41
C GLN A 121 19.23 18.61 2.49
N ILE A 122 18.86 19.07 3.69
CA ILE A 122 18.27 20.40 3.92
C ILE A 122 19.33 21.52 3.78
N GLY A 123 20.62 21.17 3.76
CA GLY A 123 21.69 22.12 3.50
C GLY A 123 22.92 21.44 2.92
N CYS A 124 23.51 22.06 1.90
CA CYS A 124 24.92 21.84 1.60
C CYS A 124 25.68 22.39 2.80
N LEU A 125 26.28 21.52 3.61
CA LEU A 125 27.36 21.92 4.51
C LEU A 125 28.55 22.23 3.59
N GLY A 126 28.43 23.32 2.84
CA GLY A 126 29.57 23.93 2.20
C GLY A 126 30.56 24.14 3.33
N THR A 127 31.72 23.52 3.20
CA THR A 127 32.88 23.79 4.02
C THR A 127 33.30 25.23 3.73
N SER A 128 32.50 26.18 4.22
CA SER A 128 32.90 27.56 4.29
C SER A 128 34.15 27.55 5.15
N ALA A 129 35.22 28.22 4.73
CA ALA A 129 36.44 28.38 5.53
C ALA A 129 36.17 29.12 6.86
N HIS A 130 34.92 29.51 7.08
CA HIS A 130 34.40 30.19 8.24
C HIS A 130 33.36 29.33 8.96
N LEU A 131 33.32 29.47 10.29
CA LEU A 131 32.42 28.73 11.16
C LEU A 131 30.94 28.99 10.76
N PRO A 132 30.02 28.04 11.04
CA PRO A 132 28.61 28.17 10.68
C PRO A 132 27.93 29.44 11.18
N TRP A 133 28.42 30.00 12.29
CA TRP A 133 27.91 31.22 12.92
C TRP A 133 28.72 32.49 12.55
N CYS A 134 29.61 32.41 11.56
CA CYS A 134 30.29 33.58 11.03
C CYS A 134 29.29 34.52 10.35
N ASN A 135 29.46 35.83 10.55
CA ASN A 135 28.61 36.84 9.92
C ASN A 135 28.64 36.78 8.39
N LEU A 136 29.71 36.24 7.79
CA LEU A 136 29.78 35.95 6.35
C LEU A 136 28.73 34.90 5.92
N ASN A 137 28.46 33.88 6.76
CA ASN A 137 27.40 32.90 6.49
C ASN A 137 25.99 33.51 6.63
N PHE A 138 25.87 34.68 7.27
CA PHE A 138 24.63 35.45 7.38
C PHE A 138 24.56 36.64 6.39
N GLY A 139 25.48 36.71 5.42
CA GLY A 139 25.46 37.71 4.35
C GLY A 139 26.11 39.06 4.71
N ALA A 140 26.83 39.14 5.82
CA ALA A 140 27.69 40.29 6.08
C ALA A 140 28.92 40.30 5.17
N ASN A 141 29.60 41.45 5.09
CA ASN A 141 30.87 41.61 4.37
C ASN A 141 32.11 41.57 5.28
N TRP A 142 31.95 41.08 6.52
CA TRP A 142 32.98 41.05 7.55
C TRP A 142 32.95 39.71 8.32
N CYS A 143 34.10 39.25 8.81
CA CYS A 143 34.24 37.96 9.50
C CYS A 143 34.06 38.11 11.01
N SER A 144 33.28 37.22 11.64
CA SER A 144 33.27 37.03 13.10
C SER A 144 34.55 36.39 13.65
N CYS A 145 35.66 36.45 12.94
CA CYS A 145 36.97 35.99 13.39
C CYS A 145 37.97 37.15 13.42
N GLY A 146 37.60 38.31 12.86
CA GLY A 146 38.44 39.50 12.75
C GLY A 146 39.58 39.40 11.75
N VAL A 147 39.67 38.33 10.94
CA VAL A 147 40.70 38.17 9.87
C VAL A 147 40.65 39.33 8.87
N ASP A 148 39.47 39.83 8.58
CA ASP A 148 39.22 40.99 7.73
C ASP A 148 39.79 42.31 8.28
N ILE A 149 40.07 42.37 9.59
CA ILE A 149 40.62 43.55 10.26
C ILE A 149 42.11 43.36 10.58
N ALA A 150 42.48 42.19 11.10
CA ALA A 150 43.82 41.93 11.65
C ALA A 150 44.73 41.10 10.72
N GLY A 151 44.20 40.55 9.62
CA GLY A 151 44.93 39.63 8.73
C GLY A 151 45.10 38.21 9.30
N GLU A 152 44.82 38.02 10.59
CA GLU A 152 44.82 36.75 11.31
C GLU A 152 43.60 36.67 12.24
N PRO A 153 43.11 35.46 12.58
CA PRO A 153 41.97 35.31 13.46
C PRO A 153 42.35 35.74 14.88
N ILE A 154 41.76 36.85 15.31
CA ILE A 154 41.97 37.43 16.65
C ILE A 154 41.05 36.80 17.71
N TYR A 155 40.00 36.10 17.29
CA TYR A 155 39.10 35.31 18.14
C TYR A 155 38.62 34.07 17.37
N GLU A 156 38.11 33.06 18.10
CA GLU A 156 37.56 31.81 17.54
C GLU A 156 38.55 30.96 16.72
N GLN A 157 39.81 30.88 17.16
CA GLN A 157 40.74 29.84 16.70
C GLN A 157 40.30 28.49 17.26
N GLY A 158 39.66 27.68 16.42
CA GLY A 158 39.54 26.23 16.58
C GLY A 158 40.66 25.52 15.85
#